data_AF-V5XJQ2-F1
#
_entry.id   AF-V5XJQ2-F1
#
_cell.length_a   1.000
_cell.length_b   1.000
_cell.length_c   1.000
_cell.angle_alpha   90.00
_cell.angle_beta   90.00
_cell.angle_gamma   90.00
#
_symmetry.space_group_name_H-M   'P 1'
#
loop_
_entity.id
_entity.type
_entity.pdbx_description
1 polymer ?
#
loop_
_entity_poly.entity_id
_entity_poly.type
_entity_poly.pdbx_seq_one_letter_code
_entity_poly.pdbx_strand_id
1 'polypeptide(L)' 'MRCCLVSVGADLLIAILLNAHDVTLIHYDADFEIAAEVLPFQDRRALERGSIS' A
#
# COMPACT_ATOMS: atom_id res chain seq x y z
N MET A 1 -3.75 -20.20 4.72
CA MET A 1 -4.20 -18.98 5.42
C MET A 1 -2.97 -18.15 5.74
N ARG A 2 -2.69 -17.10 4.96
CA ARG A 2 -1.68 -16.10 5.33
C ARG A 2 -2.38 -15.10 6.23
N CYS A 3 -2.00 -15.01 7.50
CA CYS A 3 -2.36 -13.87 8.33
C CYS A 3 -1.62 -12.65 7.77
N CYS A 4 -2.24 -11.95 6.82
CA CYS A 4 -1.79 -10.62 6.45
C CYS A 4 -2.21 -9.70 7.60
N LEU A 5 -1.23 -9.21 8.37
CA LEU A 5 -1.45 -8.16 9.34
C LEU A 5 -1.80 -6.90 8.54
N VAL A 6 -3.08 -6.63 8.29
CA VAL A 6 -3.48 -5.33 7.75
C VAL A 6 -3.24 -4.33 8.87
N SER A 7 -2.22 -3.48 8.71
CA SER A 7 -1.94 -2.38 9.64
C SER A 7 -3.21 -1.53 9.81
N VAL A 8 -3.81 -1.59 11.00
CA VAL A 8 -5.00 -0.79 11.34
C VAL A 8 -4.50 0.58 11.82
N GLY A 9 -4.10 1.43 10.88
CA GLY A 9 -3.40 2.68 11.17
C GLY A 9 -3.42 3.69 10.02
N ALA A 10 -2.39 4.53 9.92
CA ALA A 10 -2.27 5.57 8.90
C ALA A 10 -2.34 5.02 7.47
N ASP A 11 -1.86 3.79 7.24
CA ASP A 11 -1.81 3.15 5.92
C ASP A 11 -3.20 2.93 5.34
N LEU A 12 -4.17 2.54 6.16
CA LEU A 12 -5.56 2.38 5.73
C LEU A 12 -6.19 3.74 5.38
N LEU A 13 -5.91 4.78 6.17
CA LEU A 13 -6.42 6.12 5.89
C LEU A 13 -5.84 6.66 4.57
N ILE A 14 -4.55 6.43 4.35
CA ILE A 14 -3.86 6.78 3.09
C ILE A 14 -4.48 6.00 1.92
N ALA A 15 -4.69 4.69 2.05
CA ALA A 15 -5.33 3.86 1.03
C ALA A 15 -6.75 4.34 0.66
N ILE A 16 -7.55 4.76 1.65
CA ILE A 16 -8.88 5.32 1.41
C ILE A 16 -8.80 6.63 0.63
N LEU A 17 -7.86 7.53 0.99
CA LEU A 17 -7.66 8.79 0.28
C LEU A 17 -7.21 8.55 -1.16
N LEU A 18 -6.29 7.62 -1.38
CA LEU A 18 -5.82 7.24 -2.72
C LEU A 18 -6.90 6.57 -3.58
N ASN A 19 -7.84 5.86 -2.96
CA ASN A 19 -8.99 5.32 -3.69
C ASN A 19 -10.02 6.42 -4.04
N ALA A 20 -10.14 7.45 -3.20
CA ALA A 20 -11.04 8.58 -3.42
C ALA A 20 -10.49 9.60 -4.44
N HIS A 21 -9.19 9.58 -4.72
CA HIS A 21 -8.50 10.55 -5.56
C HIS A 21 -7.65 9.82 -6.60
N ASP A 22 -7.65 10.25 -7.85
CA ASP A 22 -6.86 9.61 -8.92
C ASP A 22 -5.36 9.97 -8.81
N VAL A 23 -4.69 9.40 -7.81
CA VAL A 23 -3.28 9.64 -7.49
C VAL A 23 -2.54 8.33 -7.28
N THR A 24 -1.29 8.27 -7.72
CA THR A 24 -0.42 7.11 -7.53
C THR A 24 0.37 7.22 -6.23
N LEU A 25 0.27 6.20 -5.37
CA LEU A 25 1.08 6.09 -4.17
C LEU A 25 2.49 5.60 -4.51
N ILE A 26 3.50 6.35 -4.07
CA ILE A 26 4.89 5.92 -4.09
C ILE A 26 5.30 5.53 -2.66
N HIS A 27 5.65 4.27 -2.43
CA HIS A 27 5.89 3.75 -1.08
C HIS A 27 7.04 2.74 -1.01
N TYR A 28 7.54 2.50 0.20
CA TYR A 28 8.51 1.43 0.52
C TYR A 28 7.89 0.27 1.31
N ASP A 29 6.71 0.51 1.87
CA ASP A 29 6.02 -0.40 2.78
C ASP A 29 5.25 -1.48 2.02
N ALA A 30 5.39 -2.74 2.42
CA ALA A 30 4.70 -3.84 1.77
C ALA A 30 3.20 -3.89 2.11
N ASP A 31 2.75 -3.20 3.16
CA ASP A 31 1.35 -3.23 3.58
C ASP A 31 0.41 -2.58 2.55
N PHE A 32 0.92 -1.65 1.74
CA PHE A 32 0.13 -1.06 0.64
C PHE A 32 -0.10 -2.04 -0.52
N GLU A 33 0.79 -3.01 -0.75
CA GLU A 33 0.57 -4.07 -1.73
C GLU A 33 -0.64 -4.92 -1.31
N ILE A 34 -0.80 -5.17 -0.01
CA ILE A 34 -1.96 -5.89 0.56
C ILE A 34 -3.21 -5.01 0.50
N ALA A 35 -3.09 -3.72 0.82
CA ALA A 35 -4.22 -2.79 0.76
C ALA A 35 -4.78 -2.67 -0.67
N ALA A 36 -3.91 -2.69 -1.69
CA ALA A 36 -4.28 -2.65 -3.10
C ALA A 36 -5.05 -3.90 -3.57
N GLU A 37 -4.94 -5.04 -2.87
CA GLU A 37 -5.77 -6.23 -3.14
C GLU A 37 -7.25 -6.01 -2.77
N VAL A 38 -7.54 -5.06 -1.88
CA VAL A 38 -8.89 -4.83 -1.33
C VAL A 38 -9.48 -3.49 -1.80
N LEU A 39 -8.66 -2.45 -1.92
CA LEU A 39 -9.06 -1.12 -2.37
C LEU A 39 -8.38 -0.81 -3.71
N PRO A 40 -9.16 -0.46 -4.76
CA PRO A 40 -8.60 -0.20 -6.08
C PRO A 40 -7.98 1.21 -6.14
N PHE A 41 -6.70 1.33 -5.80
CA PHE A 41 -5.89 2.53 -6.03
C PHE A 41 -4.62 2.18 -6.80
N GLN A 42 -3.95 3.19 -7.34
CA GLN A 42 -2.69 3.01 -8.07
C GLN A 42 -1.51 3.07 -7.10
N ASP A 43 -0.65 2.05 -7.08
CA ASP A 43 0.56 2.02 -6.26
C ASP A 43 1.82 1.69 -7.09
N ARG A 44 2.96 2.14 -6.59
CA ARG A 44 4.28 1.79 -7.11
C ARG A 44 5.30 1.84 -5.99
N ARG A 45 6.11 0.79 -5.86
CA ARG A 45 7.26 0.82 -4.97
C ARG A 45 8.29 1.85 -5.43
N ALA A 46 8.78 2.64 -4.50
CA ALA A 46 9.85 3.61 -4.75
C ALA A 46 11.18 2.93 -5.11
N LEU A 47 11.42 1.72 -4.58
CA LEU A 47 12.56 0.87 -4.95
C LEU A 47 12.12 -0.59 -5.04
N GLU A 48 12.89 -1.40 -5.78
CA GLU A 48 12.68 -2.84 -5.86
C GLU A 48 12.79 -3.50 -4.48
N ARG A 49 12.06 -4.60 -4.30
CA ARG A 49 12.11 -5.38 -3.06
C ARG A 49 13.55 -5.88 -2.84
N GLY A 50 14.12 -5.58 -1.67
CA GLY A 50 15.48 -5.99 -1.30
C GLY A 50 16.61 -5.03 -1.73
N SER A 51 16.28 -3.83 -2.22
CA SER A 51 17.24 -2.81 -2.63
C SER A 51 17.92 -2.04 -1.48
N ILE A 52 17.33 -2.04 -0.29
CA ILE A 52 17.88 -1.39 0.91
C ILE A 52 18.37 -2.52 1.83
N SER A 53 19.70 -2.61 2.01
CA SER A 53 20.36 -3.58 2.88
C SER A 53 20.58 -3.06 4.29
#